data_AF-A0A1G5E457-F1
#
_entry.id   AF-A0A1G5E457-F1
#
_cell.length_a   1.000
_cell.length_b   1.000
_cell.length_c   1.000
_cell.angle_alpha   90.00
_cell.angle_beta   90.00
_cell.angle_gamma   90.00
#
_symmetry.space_group_name_H-M   'P 1'
#
loop_
_entity.id
_entity.type
_entity.pdbx_description
1 polymer ?
#
loop_
_entity_poly.entity_id
_entity_poly.type
_entity_poly.pdbx_seq_one_letter_code
_entity_poly.pdbx_strand_id
1 'polypeptide(L)'
;METQGTVKVRLHRGAKQIGGVCTEIFTDDTRLLFDIGAPLEGEGDQARLDIDGVTTGTTNCDGIFLTHYHGDHIGEVDFVDVAIPVYMEKHARKILELQQDYKKGVVGAVWADNVNEIEIGKPIRIKEFTITALESDHSAANSVMFLIEAYGKRILITGDYRLHGFYKDKVEASLMNLGHIDLMITEGTNISKETSLNVPYLTEQALVPAFVEAFKKYKYVFLLASSSQLDRIASFSRCVPSGRYMITDRYQYGLMQVYDEDRDKEFKSNKVLYDSEYVLDKAEKAGFGRVVRSNHSFQLIVKDFFERHPKDTCLIYSMWSGYINKLSDVKTLVDYAGDNLIRAHVSGHVKKEDLERAIDIVKPEKLVVHHTSVKKEKCCIEVPKSTEIVSVEDGEVVELKTCDSYKDKPGINNISKEEANLKDIAKICKEAFESENPQDILKKKLRNEWENEKPHKATHEICAQCKTDRITEKRICRCMNYYDENANICDEEHCKLKLKWKNVGDITVSDYEKPTEYVMEKVGGMDLILDEHYAVEVKPYDSEETLSRMFAEILTYTIDGEYEPGIAMFKYNHEKEEESYQWRTLQKLEGEDYLKEIMEHVKIFTIDYAKKGNIAEYKIEPYSPQTEK
;
A
#
# COMPACT_ATOMS: atom_id res chain seq x y z
N MET A 1 5.30 -6.02 -18.68
CA MET A 1 6.76 -5.87 -18.88
C MET A 1 7.23 -5.11 -17.67
N GLU A 2 7.48 -5.81 -16.57
CA GLU A 2 8.02 -5.18 -15.35
C GLU A 2 9.51 -4.99 -15.61
N THR A 3 9.92 -3.73 -15.67
CA THR A 3 11.32 -3.35 -15.68
C THR A 3 11.93 -3.75 -14.34
N GLN A 4 13.18 -4.22 -14.34
CA GLN A 4 13.90 -4.57 -13.13
C GLN A 4 14.43 -3.28 -12.49
N GLY A 5 14.43 -3.21 -11.16
CA GLY A 5 14.99 -2.08 -10.44
C GLY A 5 14.61 -2.08 -8.96
N THR A 6 15.31 -1.27 -8.19
CA THR A 6 15.01 -1.06 -6.77
C THR A 6 14.21 0.21 -6.61
N VAL A 7 13.03 0.12 -5.99
CA VAL A 7 12.30 1.31 -5.55
C VAL A 7 12.79 1.69 -4.15
N LYS A 8 13.24 2.94 -4.00
CA LYS A 8 13.75 3.49 -2.74
C LYS A 8 12.76 4.51 -2.21
N VAL A 9 12.55 4.52 -0.91
CA VAL A 9 11.67 5.47 -0.22
C VAL A 9 12.46 6.17 0.86
N ARG A 10 12.39 7.50 0.90
CA ARG A 10 13.00 8.33 1.93
C ARG A 10 11.96 9.26 2.53
N LEU A 11 11.88 9.32 3.85
CA LEU A 11 11.15 10.38 4.53
C LEU A 11 12.12 11.55 4.74
N HIS A 12 11.92 12.68 4.08
CA HIS A 12 12.71 13.88 4.38
C HIS A 12 12.27 14.51 5.70
N ARG A 13 10.97 14.42 5.99
CA ARG A 13 10.36 14.84 7.25
C ARG A 13 9.01 14.15 7.45
N GLY A 14 8.70 13.82 8.70
CA GLY A 14 7.39 13.31 9.12
C GLY A 14 7.47 12.09 10.06
N ALA A 15 8.65 11.51 10.26
CA ALA A 15 8.81 10.37 11.15
C ALA A 15 8.68 10.75 12.65
N LYS A 16 8.93 12.02 12.99
CA LYS A 16 9.03 12.51 14.39
C LYS A 16 8.12 13.69 14.72
N GLN A 17 7.38 14.18 13.73
CA GLN A 17 6.50 15.32 13.87
C GLN A 17 5.28 15.16 12.97
N ILE A 18 4.21 15.85 13.34
CA ILE A 18 2.97 15.93 12.58
C ILE A 18 3.23 16.78 11.34
N GLY A 19 3.60 18.05 11.51
CA GLY A 19 3.74 18.97 10.40
C GLY A 19 5.01 18.83 9.54
N GLY A 20 4.89 19.20 8.27
CA GLY A 20 6.02 19.36 7.36
C GLY A 20 6.34 18.11 6.55
N VAL A 21 5.35 17.25 6.31
CA VAL A 21 5.58 15.96 5.68
C VAL A 21 6.15 16.13 4.27
N CYS A 22 7.16 15.31 3.98
CA CYS A 22 7.78 15.22 2.67
C CYS A 22 8.34 13.80 2.50
N THR A 23 7.75 13.03 1.59
CA THR A 23 8.19 11.67 1.24
C THR A 23 8.77 11.68 -0.16
N GLU A 24 9.95 11.11 -0.36
CA GLU A 24 10.55 10.90 -1.68
C GLU A 24 10.49 9.41 -2.04
N ILE A 25 10.00 9.10 -3.24
CA ILE A 25 10.06 7.78 -3.85
C ILE A 25 10.92 7.90 -5.11
N PHE A 26 11.96 7.09 -5.20
CA PHE A 26 12.96 7.24 -6.25
C PHE A 26 13.58 5.91 -6.67
N THR A 27 14.16 5.94 -7.85
CA THR A 27 15.02 4.91 -8.44
C THR A 27 16.36 5.54 -8.77
N ASP A 28 17.20 4.85 -9.54
CA ASP A 28 18.45 5.45 -10.01
C ASP A 28 18.21 6.50 -11.12
N ASP A 29 17.07 6.44 -11.81
CA ASP A 29 16.76 7.29 -12.97
C ASP A 29 15.66 8.32 -12.69
N THR A 30 14.85 8.14 -11.65
CA THR A 30 13.61 8.92 -11.44
C THR A 30 13.43 9.30 -9.98
N ARG A 31 13.06 10.57 -9.72
CA ARG A 31 12.81 11.08 -8.37
C ARG A 31 11.46 11.77 -8.30
N LEU A 32 10.57 11.28 -7.43
CA LEU A 32 9.25 11.83 -7.18
C LEU A 32 9.11 12.19 -5.71
N LEU A 33 8.51 13.35 -5.43
CA LEU A 33 8.15 13.75 -4.07
C LEU A 33 6.63 13.69 -3.88
N PHE A 34 6.23 13.38 -2.66
CA PHE A 34 4.85 13.34 -2.19
C PHE A 34 4.76 14.28 -1.00
N ASP A 35 4.01 15.36 -1.21
CA ASP A 35 3.94 16.54 -0.36
C ASP A 35 5.29 17.25 -0.15
N ILE A 36 5.23 18.53 0.19
CA ILE A 36 6.37 19.36 0.59
C ILE A 36 5.89 20.40 1.62
N GLY A 37 5.64 19.90 2.82
CA GLY A 37 4.99 20.64 3.89
C GLY A 37 5.88 21.61 4.66
N ALA A 38 5.25 22.65 5.22
CA ALA A 38 5.86 23.46 6.27
C ALA A 38 5.60 22.85 7.66
N PRO A 39 6.55 22.93 8.60
CA PRO A 39 6.35 22.39 9.93
C PRO A 39 5.30 23.20 10.70
N LEU A 40 4.56 22.54 11.60
CA LEU A 40 3.59 23.22 12.46
C LEU A 40 4.32 24.06 13.51
N GLU A 41 3.77 25.24 13.83
CA GLU A 41 4.41 26.18 14.75
C GLU A 41 4.68 25.55 16.13
N GLY A 42 5.96 25.55 16.52
CA GLY A 42 6.41 25.05 17.82
C GLY A 42 6.47 23.53 17.93
N GLU A 43 6.51 22.81 16.80
CA GLU A 43 6.59 21.34 16.76
C GLU A 43 7.80 20.84 15.96
N GLY A 44 8.60 19.95 16.55
CA GLY A 44 9.66 19.25 15.82
C GLY A 44 10.73 20.17 15.24
N ASP A 45 11.35 19.74 14.15
CA ASP A 45 12.26 20.55 13.36
C ASP A 45 11.49 21.62 12.58
N GLN A 46 11.94 22.86 12.75
CA GLN A 46 11.37 24.06 12.14
C GLN A 46 12.21 24.57 10.96
N ALA A 47 13.33 23.91 10.65
CA ALA A 47 14.15 24.27 9.50
C ALA A 47 13.34 24.12 8.20
N ARG A 48 13.74 24.84 7.15
CA ARG A 48 13.24 24.57 5.80
C ARG A 48 13.82 23.25 5.30
N LEU A 49 13.08 22.52 4.47
CA LEU A 49 13.58 21.34 3.75
C LEU A 49 14.70 21.75 2.80
N ASP A 50 15.87 21.16 3.01
CA ASP A 50 17.05 21.30 2.15
C ASP A 50 17.24 19.99 1.37
N ILE A 51 16.64 19.93 0.18
CA ILE A 51 16.59 18.76 -0.69
C ILE A 51 17.31 19.10 -1.98
N ASP A 52 18.50 18.54 -2.16
CA ASP A 52 19.31 18.72 -3.36
C ASP A 52 18.54 18.28 -4.61
N GLY A 53 18.49 19.18 -5.59
CA GLY A 53 17.74 19.06 -6.84
C GLY A 53 16.25 19.35 -6.75
N VAL A 54 15.74 19.78 -5.58
CA VAL A 54 14.34 20.19 -5.39
C VAL A 54 14.25 21.62 -4.85
N THR A 55 14.77 21.85 -3.64
CA THR A 55 14.72 23.17 -2.96
C THR A 55 16.06 23.89 -3.00
N THR A 56 17.14 23.16 -3.30
CA THR A 56 18.52 23.64 -3.45
C THR A 56 19.23 22.89 -4.58
N GLY A 57 20.43 23.32 -4.96
CA GLY A 57 21.24 22.61 -5.96
C GLY A 57 20.77 22.75 -7.41
N THR A 58 21.12 21.78 -8.24
CA THR A 58 20.72 21.73 -9.66
C THR A 58 19.49 20.85 -9.81
N THR A 59 18.46 21.33 -10.50
CA THR A 59 17.17 20.66 -10.69
C THR A 59 17.35 19.18 -11.04
N ASN A 60 16.84 18.29 -10.19
CA ASN A 60 16.93 16.85 -10.36
C ASN A 60 15.73 16.18 -9.66
N CYS A 61 14.53 16.45 -10.16
CA CYS A 61 13.28 15.90 -9.68
C CYS A 61 12.28 15.88 -10.83
N ASP A 62 11.57 14.76 -11.00
CA ASP A 62 10.67 14.54 -12.13
C ASP A 62 9.22 14.95 -11.82
N GLY A 63 8.89 15.15 -10.55
CA GLY A 63 7.60 15.71 -10.16
C GLY A 63 7.30 15.67 -8.67
N ILE A 64 6.37 16.54 -8.26
CA ILE A 64 5.84 16.60 -6.89
C ILE A 64 4.33 16.35 -6.94
N PHE A 65 3.85 15.39 -6.17
CA PHE A 65 2.44 15.06 -6.05
C PHE A 65 1.92 15.51 -4.69
N LEU A 66 0.85 16.31 -4.68
CA LEU A 66 0.28 16.86 -3.46
C LEU A 66 -0.99 16.10 -3.08
N THR A 67 -1.04 15.57 -1.87
CA THR A 67 -2.19 14.82 -1.35
C THR A 67 -3.38 15.73 -1.08
N HIS A 68 -3.13 16.95 -0.56
CA HIS A 68 -4.14 17.96 -0.29
C HIS A 68 -3.53 19.34 -0.02
N TYR A 69 -4.38 20.36 0.22
CA TYR A 69 -3.97 21.77 0.28
C TYR A 69 -3.67 22.33 1.68
N HIS A 70 -3.45 21.50 2.71
CA HIS A 70 -3.04 22.04 4.03
C HIS A 70 -1.56 22.44 4.05
N GLY A 71 -1.24 23.46 4.84
CA GLY A 71 0.10 24.08 4.84
C GLY A 71 1.21 23.14 5.31
N ASP A 72 0.88 22.16 6.13
CA ASP A 72 1.77 21.08 6.54
C ASP A 72 2.03 20.01 5.48
N HIS A 73 1.43 20.14 4.30
CA HIS A 73 1.66 19.33 3.11
C HIS A 73 2.11 20.14 1.88
N ILE A 74 1.82 21.45 1.82
CA ILE A 74 2.18 22.31 0.66
C ILE A 74 3.01 23.55 1.02
N GLY A 75 3.28 23.77 2.31
CA GLY A 75 3.75 25.06 2.82
C GLY A 75 5.17 25.44 2.40
N GLU A 76 5.93 24.50 1.83
CA GLU A 76 7.26 24.75 1.29
C GLU A 76 7.31 24.69 -0.25
N VAL A 77 6.17 24.64 -0.95
CA VAL A 77 6.14 24.63 -2.43
C VAL A 77 6.75 25.90 -3.04
N ASP A 78 6.63 27.05 -2.38
CA ASP A 78 7.20 28.34 -2.83
C ASP A 78 8.74 28.31 -2.98
N PHE A 79 9.37 27.27 -2.44
CA PHE A 79 10.80 27.05 -2.40
C PHE A 79 11.31 25.99 -3.38
N VAL A 80 10.40 25.35 -4.11
CA VAL A 80 10.69 24.36 -5.14
C VAL A 80 11.19 25.08 -6.41
N ASP A 81 12.15 24.48 -7.09
CA ASP A 81 12.55 24.94 -8.42
C ASP A 81 11.35 24.92 -9.39
N VAL A 82 11.05 26.06 -9.98
CA VAL A 82 9.91 26.27 -10.89
C VAL A 82 9.91 25.36 -12.12
N ALA A 83 11.05 24.73 -12.46
CA ALA A 83 11.15 23.75 -13.53
C ALA A 83 10.54 22.38 -13.17
N ILE A 84 10.30 22.09 -11.89
CA ILE A 84 9.76 20.81 -11.42
C ILE A 84 8.22 20.82 -11.54
N PRO A 85 7.60 19.86 -12.25
CA PRO A 85 6.15 19.82 -12.38
C PRO A 85 5.49 19.40 -11.06
N VAL A 86 4.49 20.18 -10.64
CA VAL A 86 3.65 19.89 -9.46
C VAL A 86 2.30 19.35 -9.94
N TYR A 87 1.75 18.38 -9.20
CA TYR A 87 0.52 17.66 -9.52
C TYR A 87 -0.45 17.70 -8.33
N MET A 88 -1.73 17.99 -8.59
CA MET A 88 -2.77 18.05 -7.55
C MET A 88 -4.15 17.72 -8.13
N GLU A 89 -5.07 17.18 -7.31
CA GLU A 89 -6.44 16.90 -7.74
C GLU A 89 -7.13 18.19 -8.21
N LYS A 90 -7.83 18.12 -9.35
CA LYS A 90 -8.38 19.29 -10.06
C LYS A 90 -9.24 20.23 -9.19
N HIS A 91 -10.09 19.73 -8.31
CA HIS A 91 -10.93 20.56 -7.42
C HIS A 91 -10.15 21.06 -6.21
N ALA A 92 -9.26 20.23 -5.66
CA ALA A 92 -8.31 20.64 -4.63
C ALA A 92 -7.42 21.81 -5.12
N ARG A 93 -6.97 21.75 -6.38
CA ARG A 93 -6.22 22.82 -7.07
C ARG A 93 -7.03 24.11 -7.17
N LYS A 94 -8.28 24.05 -7.64
CA LYS A 94 -9.19 25.23 -7.71
C LYS A 94 -9.44 25.85 -6.34
N ILE A 95 -9.60 25.01 -5.31
CA ILE A 95 -9.73 25.48 -3.92
C ILE A 95 -8.45 26.21 -3.50
N LEU A 96 -7.28 25.61 -3.72
CA LEU A 96 -5.99 26.21 -3.40
C LEU A 96 -5.78 27.54 -4.15
N GLU A 97 -6.13 27.60 -5.43
CA GLU A 97 -6.05 28.82 -6.25
C GLU A 97 -6.86 29.96 -5.61
N LEU A 98 -8.10 29.71 -5.20
CA LEU A 98 -8.92 30.70 -4.47
C LEU A 98 -8.31 31.09 -3.10
N GLN A 99 -7.71 30.13 -2.39
CA GLN A 99 -7.03 30.39 -1.11
C GLN A 99 -5.81 31.29 -1.30
N GLN A 100 -4.99 31.05 -2.32
CA GLN A 100 -3.82 31.86 -2.65
C GLN A 100 -4.22 33.23 -3.17
N ASP A 101 -5.23 33.31 -4.04
CA ASP A 101 -5.76 34.55 -4.59
C ASP A 101 -6.27 35.48 -3.50
N TYR A 102 -6.97 34.95 -2.50
CA TYR A 102 -7.42 35.71 -1.35
C TYR A 102 -6.26 36.23 -0.47
N LYS A 103 -5.14 35.50 -0.45
CA LYS A 103 -3.94 35.83 0.31
C LYS A 103 -2.91 36.64 -0.48
N LYS A 104 -3.21 37.08 -1.71
CA LYS A 104 -2.33 37.93 -2.54
C LYS A 104 -1.80 39.10 -1.71
N GLY A 105 -0.47 39.17 -1.56
CA GLY A 105 0.22 40.22 -0.80
C GLY A 105 0.47 39.92 0.69
N VAL A 106 0.03 38.77 1.20
CA VAL A 106 0.31 38.29 2.58
C VAL A 106 1.13 37.00 2.58
N VAL A 107 0.92 36.13 1.58
CA VAL A 107 1.68 34.88 1.35
C VAL A 107 2.26 34.93 -0.07
N GLY A 108 3.22 34.06 -0.39
CA GLY A 108 4.08 34.08 -1.58
C GLY A 108 3.38 34.10 -2.96
N ALA A 109 4.11 33.74 -4.01
CA ALA A 109 3.57 33.76 -5.36
C ALA A 109 2.36 32.80 -5.49
N VAL A 110 1.34 33.20 -6.24
CA VAL A 110 0.28 32.26 -6.63
C VAL A 110 0.88 31.29 -7.64
N TRP A 111 0.81 29.99 -7.35
CA TRP A 111 1.37 28.92 -8.19
C TRP A 111 0.36 27.84 -8.55
N ALA A 112 -0.80 27.81 -7.89
CA ALA A 112 -1.84 26.81 -8.11
C ALA A 112 -2.40 26.79 -9.56
N ASP A 113 -2.25 27.88 -10.30
CA ASP A 113 -2.62 28.01 -11.72
C ASP A 113 -1.69 27.24 -12.66
N ASN A 114 -0.45 26.98 -12.24
CA ASN A 114 0.57 26.25 -13.01
C ASN A 114 0.69 24.77 -12.60
N VAL A 115 -0.16 24.31 -11.68
CA VAL A 115 -0.19 22.92 -11.21
C VAL A 115 -0.91 22.02 -12.21
N ASN A 116 -0.31 20.88 -12.51
CA ASN A 116 -0.91 19.86 -13.35
C ASN A 116 -2.07 19.19 -12.62
N GLU A 117 -3.23 19.15 -13.27
CA GLU A 117 -4.42 18.52 -12.72
C GLU A 117 -4.31 17.00 -12.81
N ILE A 118 -4.67 16.33 -11.72
CA ILE A 118 -4.86 14.88 -11.67
C ILE A 118 -6.32 14.55 -11.41
N GLU A 119 -6.76 13.40 -11.89
CA GLU A 119 -8.10 12.89 -11.68
C GLU A 119 -8.04 11.55 -10.93
N ILE A 120 -8.96 11.37 -9.98
CA ILE A 120 -9.06 10.15 -9.20
C ILE A 120 -9.31 8.95 -10.12
N GLY A 121 -8.58 7.86 -9.88
CA GLY A 121 -8.66 6.61 -10.64
C GLY A 121 -8.01 6.65 -12.03
N LYS A 122 -7.48 7.80 -12.47
CA LYS A 122 -6.74 7.90 -13.74
C LYS A 122 -5.23 7.85 -13.48
N PRO A 123 -4.52 6.83 -14.00
CA PRO A 123 -3.08 6.70 -13.81
C PRO A 123 -2.32 7.76 -14.61
N ILE A 124 -1.26 8.30 -14.00
CA ILE A 124 -0.26 9.16 -14.62
C ILE A 124 1.05 8.39 -14.67
N ARG A 125 1.71 8.39 -15.84
CA ARG A 125 2.99 7.71 -16.02
C ARG A 125 4.13 8.72 -16.07
N ILE A 126 5.06 8.63 -15.13
CA ILE A 126 6.33 9.35 -15.15
C ILE A 126 7.44 8.32 -15.25
N LYS A 127 8.05 8.21 -16.43
CA LYS A 127 9.08 7.19 -16.74
C LYS A 127 8.57 5.76 -16.38
N GLU A 128 9.21 5.07 -15.44
CA GLU A 128 8.85 3.75 -14.94
C GLU A 128 7.69 3.76 -13.93
N PHE A 129 7.43 4.89 -13.28
CA PHE A 129 6.39 5.01 -12.26
C PHE A 129 5.01 5.20 -12.89
N THR A 130 4.05 4.47 -12.36
CA THR A 130 2.62 4.72 -12.55
C THR A 130 2.05 5.22 -11.23
N ILE A 131 1.47 6.41 -11.23
CA ILE A 131 0.91 7.08 -10.06
C ILE A 131 -0.59 7.22 -10.27
N THR A 132 -1.38 6.66 -9.37
CA THR A 132 -2.84 6.74 -9.43
C THR A 132 -3.36 7.41 -8.16
N ALA A 133 -4.07 8.52 -8.31
CA ALA A 133 -4.79 9.15 -7.20
C ALA A 133 -6.03 8.32 -6.85
N LEU A 134 -6.26 8.09 -5.57
CA LEU A 134 -7.38 7.32 -5.04
C LEU A 134 -8.25 8.20 -4.14
N GLU A 135 -9.52 7.82 -3.97
CA GLU A 135 -10.43 8.52 -3.07
C GLU A 135 -9.91 8.50 -1.63
N SER A 136 -9.95 9.66 -0.99
CA SER A 136 -9.72 9.84 0.43
C SER A 136 -10.86 10.70 1.03
N ASP A 137 -10.91 10.78 2.35
CA ASP A 137 -11.79 11.67 3.08
C ASP A 137 -10.94 12.33 4.17
N HIS A 138 -10.87 13.65 4.20
CA HIS A 138 -10.09 14.42 5.17
C HIS A 138 -10.77 15.77 5.43
N SER A 139 -10.15 16.59 6.29
CA SER A 139 -10.55 17.98 6.48
C SER A 139 -10.41 18.85 5.21
N ALA A 140 -9.44 18.53 4.36
CA ALA A 140 -9.32 19.14 3.05
C ALA A 140 -10.22 18.41 2.05
N ALA A 141 -11.10 19.17 1.40
CA ALA A 141 -11.95 18.67 0.33
C ALA A 141 -11.10 18.13 -0.83
N ASN A 142 -11.51 16.97 -1.38
CA ASN A 142 -10.78 16.32 -2.47
C ASN A 142 -9.31 15.98 -2.13
N SER A 143 -9.03 15.67 -0.86
CA SER A 143 -7.80 14.95 -0.52
C SER A 143 -7.75 13.62 -1.26
N VAL A 144 -6.54 13.17 -1.57
CA VAL A 144 -6.31 11.89 -2.27
C VAL A 144 -5.27 11.06 -1.55
N MET A 145 -5.40 9.74 -1.70
CA MET A 145 -4.28 8.81 -1.48
C MET A 145 -3.56 8.60 -2.82
N PHE A 146 -2.32 8.13 -2.78
CA PHE A 146 -1.58 7.74 -3.98
C PHE A 146 -1.23 6.26 -3.95
N LEU A 147 -1.57 5.54 -5.02
CA LEU A 147 -0.98 4.25 -5.36
C LEU A 147 0.16 4.49 -6.35
N ILE A 148 1.36 4.07 -5.96
CA ILE A 148 2.58 4.22 -6.75
C ILE A 148 3.07 2.83 -7.14
N GLU A 149 3.25 2.61 -8.43
CA GLU A 149 3.64 1.33 -9.01
C GLU A 149 4.89 1.49 -9.86
N ALA A 150 5.94 0.76 -9.53
CA ALA A 150 7.17 0.67 -10.34
C ALA A 150 7.88 -0.66 -10.05
N TYR A 151 8.46 -1.27 -11.09
CA TYR A 151 9.25 -2.50 -10.95
C TYR A 151 8.53 -3.63 -10.18
N GLY A 152 7.23 -3.81 -10.44
CA GLY A 152 6.39 -4.79 -9.75
C GLY A 152 6.11 -4.49 -8.26
N LYS A 153 6.58 -3.34 -7.76
CA LYS A 153 6.30 -2.85 -6.40
C LYS A 153 5.12 -1.92 -6.37
N ARG A 154 4.30 -2.07 -5.33
CA ARG A 154 3.08 -1.30 -5.10
C ARG A 154 3.16 -0.62 -3.74
N ILE A 155 3.22 0.71 -3.76
CA ILE A 155 3.36 1.56 -2.57
C ILE A 155 2.07 2.38 -2.42
N LEU A 156 1.47 2.35 -1.23
CA LEU A 156 0.33 3.21 -0.89
C LEU A 156 0.80 4.34 0.02
N ILE A 157 0.62 5.59 -0.40
CA ILE A 157 0.72 6.78 0.46
C ILE A 157 -0.70 7.25 0.77
N THR A 158 -1.13 7.21 2.04
CA THR A 158 -2.49 7.61 2.40
C THR A 158 -2.69 9.12 2.39
N GLY A 159 -1.63 9.89 2.59
CA GLY A 159 -1.74 11.27 3.06
C GLY A 159 -2.53 11.32 4.38
N ASP A 160 -3.18 12.45 4.62
CA ASP A 160 -4.14 12.55 5.71
C ASP A 160 -5.52 12.04 5.29
N TYR A 161 -6.16 11.28 6.17
CA TYR A 161 -7.46 10.68 5.92
C TYR A 161 -8.27 10.44 7.21
N ARG A 162 -9.54 10.07 7.07
CA ARG A 162 -10.42 9.64 8.15
C ARG A 162 -11.43 8.62 7.64
N LEU A 163 -11.89 7.74 8.52
CA LEU A 163 -13.01 6.82 8.26
C LEU A 163 -14.31 7.24 8.96
N HIS A 164 -14.36 8.48 9.47
CA HIS A 164 -15.54 9.07 10.13
C HIS A 164 -16.10 10.31 9.42
N GLY A 165 -15.74 10.53 8.16
CA GLY A 165 -16.30 11.58 7.30
C GLY A 165 -17.54 11.12 6.53
N PHE A 166 -17.94 11.89 5.50
CA PHE A 166 -19.12 11.61 4.68
C PHE A 166 -18.88 10.52 3.63
N TYR A 167 -17.63 10.29 3.23
CA TYR A 167 -17.24 9.37 2.17
C TYR A 167 -16.54 8.11 2.69
N LYS A 168 -16.65 7.81 3.99
CA LYS A 168 -15.97 6.65 4.60
C LYS A 168 -16.18 5.35 3.81
N ASP A 169 -17.40 5.11 3.30
CA ASP A 169 -17.74 3.86 2.63
C ASP A 169 -17.01 3.76 1.28
N LYS A 170 -16.80 4.90 0.59
CA LYS A 170 -16.03 4.94 -0.65
C LYS A 170 -14.52 4.79 -0.41
N VAL A 171 -14.01 5.37 0.68
CA VAL A 171 -12.61 5.17 1.10
C VAL A 171 -12.35 3.70 1.44
N GLU A 172 -13.22 3.08 2.25
CA GLU A 172 -13.10 1.65 2.58
C GLU A 172 -13.18 0.76 1.33
N ALA A 173 -14.13 1.03 0.44
CA ALA A 173 -14.24 0.30 -0.83
C ALA A 173 -12.98 0.46 -1.70
N SER A 174 -12.38 1.65 -1.73
CA SER A 174 -11.12 1.89 -2.45
C SER A 174 -9.99 1.06 -1.86
N LEU A 175 -9.85 1.04 -0.52
CA LEU A 175 -8.83 0.23 0.17
C LEU A 175 -9.01 -1.28 -0.05
N MET A 176 -10.24 -1.79 -0.02
CA MET A 176 -10.55 -3.21 -0.25
C MET A 176 -10.17 -3.67 -1.68
N ASN A 177 -10.23 -2.76 -2.65
CA ASN A 177 -9.97 -3.07 -4.06
C ASN A 177 -8.49 -2.89 -4.46
N LEU A 178 -7.61 -2.50 -3.54
CA LEU A 178 -6.20 -2.27 -3.87
C LEU A 178 -5.46 -3.54 -4.25
N GLY A 179 -5.84 -4.71 -3.73
CA GLY A 179 -5.04 -5.93 -3.88
C GLY A 179 -3.76 -5.87 -3.04
N HIS A 180 -2.69 -6.52 -3.50
CA HIS A 180 -1.41 -6.63 -2.76
C HIS A 180 -0.65 -5.30 -2.68
N ILE A 181 -0.12 -4.95 -1.50
CA ILE A 181 0.68 -3.74 -1.25
C ILE A 181 2.00 -4.13 -0.57
N ASP A 182 3.13 -3.82 -1.20
CA ASP A 182 4.47 -4.06 -0.64
C ASP A 182 4.76 -3.11 0.53
N LEU A 183 4.36 -1.84 0.41
CA LEU A 183 4.59 -0.83 1.42
C LEU A 183 3.40 0.13 1.55
N MET A 184 2.90 0.29 2.76
CA MET A 184 1.95 1.33 3.12
C MET A 184 2.64 2.40 3.98
N ILE A 185 2.50 3.66 3.60
CA ILE A 185 2.95 4.84 4.35
C ILE A 185 1.70 5.60 4.77
N THR A 186 1.46 5.69 6.08
CA THR A 186 0.20 6.21 6.63
C THR A 186 0.39 7.22 7.76
N GLU A 187 -0.52 8.19 7.86
CA GLU A 187 -0.52 9.16 8.96
C GLU A 187 -0.75 8.49 10.33
N GLY A 188 -0.21 9.12 11.38
CA GLY A 188 -0.28 8.64 12.76
C GLY A 188 -0.65 9.74 13.76
N THR A 189 -1.33 10.80 13.31
CA THR A 189 -1.58 12.04 14.08
C THR A 189 -2.25 11.81 15.44
N ASN A 190 -3.20 10.87 15.51
CA ASN A 190 -3.94 10.56 16.73
C ASN A 190 -3.57 9.21 17.35
N ILE A 191 -2.45 8.59 16.97
CA ILE A 191 -2.10 7.22 17.39
C ILE A 191 -1.93 7.07 18.92
N SER A 192 -1.52 8.12 19.63
CA SER A 192 -1.38 8.11 21.10
C SER A 192 -2.63 8.56 21.85
N LYS A 193 -3.65 9.08 21.15
CA LYS A 193 -4.91 9.40 21.80
C LYS A 193 -5.64 8.08 21.98
N GLU A 194 -5.48 7.46 23.14
CA GLU A 194 -6.45 6.45 23.56
C GLU A 194 -7.83 7.09 23.47
N THR A 195 -8.60 6.66 22.49
CA THR A 195 -10.05 6.69 22.51
C THR A 195 -10.46 5.79 23.67
N SER A 196 -10.31 6.34 24.89
CA SER A 196 -10.81 5.67 26.09
C SER A 196 -12.24 5.23 25.79
N LEU A 197 -12.58 4.00 26.18
CA LEU A 197 -13.88 3.34 25.97
C LEU A 197 -15.13 4.18 26.31
N ASN A 198 -14.94 5.38 26.88
CA ASN A 198 -15.94 6.33 27.34
C ASN A 198 -16.08 7.60 26.47
N VAL A 199 -15.30 7.80 25.40
CA VAL A 199 -15.50 8.92 24.46
C VAL A 199 -16.26 8.41 23.23
N PRO A 200 -17.46 8.94 22.93
CA PRO A 200 -18.24 8.48 21.79
C PRO A 200 -17.49 8.70 20.48
N TYR A 201 -17.50 7.69 19.61
CA TYR A 201 -17.01 7.83 18.25
C TYR A 201 -17.93 8.78 17.48
N LEU A 202 -17.49 10.02 17.27
CA LEU A 202 -18.24 11.02 16.52
C LEU A 202 -17.78 11.04 15.05
N THR A 203 -18.76 11.12 14.15
CA THR A 203 -18.61 11.37 12.72
C THR A 203 -18.97 12.82 12.41
N GLU A 204 -18.66 13.30 11.20
CA GLU A 204 -19.14 14.64 10.76
C GLU A 204 -20.67 14.75 10.82
N GLN A 205 -21.39 13.65 10.54
CA GLN A 205 -22.85 13.58 10.68
C GLN A 205 -23.33 13.77 12.13
N ALA A 206 -22.51 13.38 13.11
CA ALA A 206 -22.85 13.53 14.53
C ALA A 206 -22.87 14.99 15.01
N LEU A 207 -22.33 15.93 14.21
CA LEU A 207 -22.41 17.37 14.51
C LEU A 207 -23.75 18.01 14.12
N VAL A 208 -24.48 17.39 13.20
CA VAL A 208 -25.77 17.92 12.68
C VAL A 208 -26.79 18.19 13.78
N PRO A 209 -27.02 17.30 14.76
CA PRO A 209 -27.93 17.59 15.87
C PRO A 209 -27.58 18.85 16.63
N ALA A 210 -26.29 19.11 16.90
CA ALA A 210 -25.85 20.32 17.59
C ALA A 210 -26.17 21.60 16.79
N PHE A 211 -26.00 21.56 15.45
CA PHE A 211 -26.36 22.67 14.58
C PHE A 211 -27.87 22.91 14.56
N VAL A 212 -28.66 21.84 14.44
CA VAL A 212 -30.13 21.91 14.45
C VAL A 212 -30.66 22.49 15.77
N GLU A 213 -30.14 22.02 16.91
CA GLU A 213 -30.54 22.54 18.23
C GLU A 213 -30.15 24.01 18.41
N ALA A 214 -28.98 24.42 17.90
CA ALA A 214 -28.59 25.83 17.89
C ALA A 214 -29.61 26.69 17.11
N PHE A 215 -30.03 26.26 15.92
CA PHE A 215 -31.01 26.99 15.11
C PHE A 215 -32.44 26.99 15.67
N LYS A 216 -32.80 25.98 16.48
CA LYS A 216 -34.08 25.97 17.21
C LYS A 216 -34.11 27.01 18.32
N LYS A 217 -33.00 27.17 19.04
CA LYS A 217 -32.91 28.02 20.24
C LYS A 217 -32.57 29.48 19.91
N TYR A 218 -31.73 29.72 18.91
CA TYR A 218 -31.16 31.04 18.64
C TYR A 218 -31.59 31.57 17.26
N LYS A 219 -31.77 32.90 17.18
CA LYS A 219 -32.10 33.60 15.93
C LYS A 219 -30.85 33.85 15.08
N TYR A 220 -29.72 34.15 15.73
CA TYR A 220 -28.44 34.48 15.11
C TYR A 220 -27.40 33.44 15.51
N VAL A 221 -27.05 32.55 14.59
CA VAL A 221 -26.13 31.45 14.86
C VAL A 221 -24.83 31.71 14.10
N PHE A 222 -23.75 31.97 14.81
CA PHE A 222 -22.42 32.09 14.22
C PHE A 222 -21.71 30.74 14.22
N LEU A 223 -20.98 30.43 13.14
CA LEU A 223 -20.09 29.27 13.05
C LEU A 223 -18.65 29.74 12.90
N LEU A 224 -17.80 29.38 13.85
CA LEU A 224 -16.34 29.51 13.73
C LEU A 224 -15.74 28.12 13.44
N ALA A 225 -15.32 27.92 12.19
CA ALA A 225 -14.65 26.72 11.69
C ALA A 225 -13.47 27.11 10.80
N SER A 226 -12.55 26.17 10.53
CA SER A 226 -11.53 26.38 9.49
C SER A 226 -12.22 26.64 8.16
N SER A 227 -11.78 27.66 7.42
CA SER A 227 -12.31 27.94 6.08
C SER A 227 -11.96 26.86 5.05
N SER A 228 -10.99 26.00 5.40
CA SER A 228 -10.61 24.82 4.63
C SER A 228 -11.53 23.62 4.87
N GLN A 229 -12.34 23.64 5.94
CA GLN A 229 -13.26 22.56 6.32
C GLN A 229 -14.62 22.68 5.64
N LEU A 230 -14.65 22.48 4.33
CA LEU A 230 -15.83 22.77 3.50
C LEU A 230 -17.01 21.82 3.79
N ASP A 231 -16.75 20.55 4.13
CA ASP A 231 -17.79 19.60 4.56
C ASP A 231 -18.59 20.08 5.78
N ARG A 232 -17.88 20.69 6.75
CA ARG A 232 -18.48 21.22 7.99
C ARG A 232 -19.35 22.43 7.68
N ILE A 233 -18.86 23.32 6.84
CA ILE A 233 -19.56 24.53 6.40
C ILE A 233 -20.80 24.14 5.59
N ALA A 234 -20.68 23.20 4.65
CA ALA A 234 -21.81 22.65 3.90
C ALA A 234 -22.85 22.02 4.84
N SER A 235 -22.43 21.23 5.82
CA SER A 235 -23.32 20.62 6.81
C SER A 235 -24.07 21.65 7.65
N PHE A 236 -23.38 22.70 8.09
CA PHE A 236 -24.03 23.82 8.77
C PHE A 236 -25.05 24.53 7.88
N SER A 237 -24.73 24.77 6.61
CA SER A 237 -25.63 25.41 5.64
C SER A 237 -26.94 24.63 5.46
N ARG A 238 -26.86 23.30 5.44
CA ARG A 238 -28.02 22.40 5.33
C ARG A 238 -28.93 22.45 6.57
N CYS A 239 -28.38 22.83 7.73
CA CYS A 239 -29.12 22.95 8.98
C CYS A 239 -29.84 24.30 9.15
N VAL A 240 -29.53 25.30 8.33
CA VAL A 240 -30.21 26.61 8.38
C VAL A 240 -31.72 26.39 8.15
N PRO A 241 -32.64 27.00 8.92
CA PRO A 241 -34.08 26.85 8.71
C PRO A 241 -34.60 27.44 7.39
N SER A 242 -35.82 27.09 6.98
CA SER A 242 -36.50 27.77 5.88
C SER A 242 -36.77 29.23 6.23
N GLY A 243 -36.68 30.14 5.24
CA GLY A 243 -36.79 31.58 5.45
C GLY A 243 -35.54 32.26 6.02
N ARG A 244 -34.48 31.49 6.34
CA ARG A 244 -33.15 31.98 6.72
C ARG A 244 -32.10 31.48 5.74
N TYR A 245 -30.96 32.16 5.69
CA TYR A 245 -29.84 31.83 4.80
C TYR A 245 -28.54 31.68 5.59
N MET A 246 -27.61 30.89 5.04
CA MET A 246 -26.22 30.90 5.48
C MET A 246 -25.51 32.08 4.82
N ILE A 247 -24.96 32.98 5.64
CA ILE A 247 -24.20 34.13 5.17
C ILE A 247 -22.71 33.85 5.33
N THR A 248 -21.95 34.15 4.28
CA THR A 248 -20.48 34.05 4.26
C THR A 248 -19.88 35.38 3.78
N ASP A 249 -18.57 35.55 3.91
CA ASP A 249 -17.89 36.55 3.07
C ASP A 249 -17.75 36.04 1.62
N ARG A 250 -17.29 36.91 0.71
CA ARG A 250 -17.08 36.54 -0.71
C ARG A 250 -16.07 35.41 -0.90
N TYR A 251 -15.06 35.34 -0.04
CA TYR A 251 -14.01 34.33 -0.13
C TYR A 251 -14.58 32.94 0.17
N GLN A 252 -15.25 32.79 1.31
CA GLN A 252 -15.92 31.55 1.69
C GLN A 252 -17.04 31.19 0.72
N TYR A 253 -17.76 32.17 0.17
CA TYR A 253 -18.75 31.91 -0.89
C TYR A 253 -18.11 31.25 -2.12
N GLY A 254 -16.99 31.79 -2.60
CA GLY A 254 -16.25 31.24 -3.73
C GLY A 254 -15.78 29.79 -3.47
N LEU A 255 -15.26 29.52 -2.27
CA LEU A 255 -14.87 28.17 -1.86
C LEU A 255 -16.06 27.20 -1.91
N MET A 256 -17.24 27.62 -1.44
CA MET A 256 -18.44 26.78 -1.48
C MET A 256 -18.92 26.51 -2.91
N GLN A 257 -18.77 27.46 -3.83
CA GLN A 257 -19.12 27.24 -5.24
C GLN A 257 -18.25 26.14 -5.85
N VAL A 258 -16.93 26.20 -5.65
CA VAL A 258 -16.00 25.17 -6.15
C VAL A 258 -16.26 23.82 -5.47
N TYR A 259 -16.47 23.82 -4.15
CA TYR A 259 -16.82 22.61 -3.40
C TYR A 259 -18.05 21.90 -3.98
N ASP A 260 -19.12 22.65 -4.29
CA ASP A 260 -20.37 22.08 -4.77
C ASP A 260 -20.30 21.55 -6.21
N GLU A 261 -19.25 21.84 -6.99
CA GLU A 261 -19.06 21.29 -8.35
C GLU A 261 -18.96 19.76 -8.33
N ASP A 262 -18.28 19.19 -7.33
CA ASP A 262 -17.83 17.79 -7.28
C ASP A 262 -18.33 17.05 -6.04
N ARG A 263 -19.52 17.39 -5.58
CA ARG A 263 -20.13 16.77 -4.40
C ARG A 263 -21.42 16.06 -4.74
N ASP A 264 -21.65 14.93 -4.09
CA ASP A 264 -22.93 14.23 -4.18
C ASP A 264 -24.04 15.17 -3.71
N LYS A 265 -25.19 15.10 -4.39
CA LYS A 265 -26.29 16.06 -4.25
C LYS A 265 -26.73 16.31 -2.79
N GLU A 266 -26.65 15.28 -1.95
CA GLU A 266 -27.03 15.34 -0.54
C GLU A 266 -26.00 16.04 0.37
N PHE A 267 -24.75 16.15 -0.08
CA PHE A 267 -23.66 16.79 0.65
C PHE A 267 -23.36 18.22 0.15
N LYS A 268 -23.93 18.63 -0.98
CA LYS A 268 -23.85 20.01 -1.46
C LYS A 268 -24.38 21.01 -0.42
N SER A 269 -23.79 22.20 -0.43
CA SER A 269 -24.21 23.31 0.40
C SER A 269 -25.62 23.79 0.02
N ASN A 270 -26.31 24.47 0.95
CA ASN A 270 -27.67 24.92 0.77
C ASN A 270 -27.87 26.34 1.30
N LYS A 271 -28.61 27.18 0.56
CA LYS A 271 -28.99 28.56 0.94
C LYS A 271 -27.79 29.44 1.32
N VAL A 272 -26.71 29.33 0.56
CA VAL A 272 -25.49 30.11 0.77
C VAL A 272 -25.58 31.44 0.03
N LEU A 273 -25.37 32.54 0.75
CA LEU A 273 -25.26 33.89 0.21
C LEU A 273 -24.00 34.56 0.74
N TYR A 274 -23.40 35.45 -0.05
CA TYR A 274 -22.33 36.33 0.44
C TYR A 274 -22.88 37.63 1.00
N ASP A 275 -22.09 38.30 1.84
CA ASP A 275 -22.45 39.55 2.47
C ASP A 275 -22.59 40.73 1.46
N SER A 276 -23.71 41.44 1.61
CA SER A 276 -23.98 42.75 0.99
C SER A 276 -24.94 43.50 1.89
N GLU A 277 -24.99 44.83 1.81
CA GLU A 277 -25.91 45.63 2.66
C GLU A 277 -27.36 45.13 2.58
N TYR A 278 -27.84 44.82 1.37
CA TYR A 278 -29.17 44.27 1.13
C TYR A 278 -29.38 42.89 1.78
N VAL A 279 -28.39 41.99 1.66
CA VAL A 279 -28.48 40.64 2.26
C VAL A 279 -28.46 40.75 3.79
N LEU A 280 -27.59 41.60 4.35
CA LEU A 280 -27.45 41.76 5.79
C LEU A 280 -28.69 42.37 6.44
N ASP A 281 -29.29 43.43 5.85
CA ASP A 281 -30.54 44.03 6.37
C ASP A 281 -31.68 43.00 6.45
N LYS A 282 -31.81 42.16 5.42
CA LYS A 282 -32.84 41.10 5.40
C LYS A 282 -32.51 39.95 6.35
N ALA A 283 -31.25 39.53 6.39
CA ALA A 283 -30.79 38.44 7.25
C ALA A 283 -30.94 38.80 8.74
N GLU A 284 -30.70 40.05 9.13
CA GLU A 284 -30.89 40.49 10.52
C GLU A 284 -32.37 40.46 10.93
N LYS A 285 -33.28 40.86 10.04
CA LYS A 285 -34.73 40.78 10.30
C LYS A 285 -35.19 39.33 10.46
N ALA A 286 -34.78 38.44 9.56
CA ALA A 286 -35.22 37.04 9.52
C ALA A 286 -34.47 36.10 10.49
N GLY A 287 -33.24 36.44 10.87
CA GLY A 287 -32.27 35.54 11.47
C GLY A 287 -31.39 34.84 10.42
N PHE A 288 -30.24 34.30 10.85
CA PHE A 288 -29.25 33.70 9.94
C PHE A 288 -28.41 32.62 10.61
N GLY A 289 -27.75 31.82 9.77
CA GLY A 289 -26.49 31.18 10.09
C GLY A 289 -25.35 31.98 9.46
N ARG A 290 -24.29 32.33 10.17
CA ARG A 290 -23.17 33.09 9.58
C ARG A 290 -21.85 32.42 9.89
N VAL A 291 -21.10 32.10 8.84
CA VAL A 291 -19.73 31.61 9.00
C VAL A 291 -18.82 32.80 9.25
N VAL A 292 -17.97 32.69 10.26
CA VAL A 292 -17.03 33.75 10.65
C VAL A 292 -15.61 33.21 10.66
N ARG A 293 -14.64 34.13 10.47
CA ARG A 293 -13.20 33.83 10.50
C ARG A 293 -12.52 34.54 11.68
N SER A 294 -11.38 34.03 12.08
CA SER A 294 -10.53 34.65 13.12
C SER A 294 -9.81 35.88 12.58
N ASN A 295 -10.52 37.00 12.48
CA ASN A 295 -9.95 38.30 12.15
C ASN A 295 -10.72 39.43 12.85
N HIS A 296 -10.13 40.63 12.86
CA HIS A 296 -10.67 41.80 13.56
C HIS A 296 -12.08 42.18 13.10
N SER A 297 -12.36 42.16 11.79
CA SER A 297 -13.67 42.55 11.25
C SER A 297 -14.79 41.64 11.77
N PHE A 298 -14.57 40.32 11.78
CA PHE A 298 -15.56 39.40 12.33
C PHE A 298 -15.68 39.48 13.86
N GLN A 299 -14.60 39.80 14.58
CA GLN A 299 -14.69 40.06 16.02
C GLN A 299 -15.66 41.20 16.34
N LEU A 300 -15.61 42.30 15.59
CA LEU A 300 -16.52 43.43 15.78
C LEU A 300 -17.97 43.04 15.49
N ILE A 301 -18.21 42.27 14.42
CA ILE A 301 -19.55 41.80 14.05
C ILE A 301 -20.12 40.87 15.14
N VAL A 302 -19.34 39.88 15.58
CA VAL A 302 -19.79 38.94 16.61
C VAL A 302 -20.08 39.68 17.92
N LYS A 303 -19.18 40.58 18.33
CA LYS A 303 -19.36 41.42 19.53
C LYS A 303 -20.67 42.20 19.49
N ASP A 304 -20.93 42.92 18.40
CA ASP A 304 -22.12 43.76 18.24
C ASP A 304 -23.43 42.96 18.39
N PHE A 305 -23.50 41.76 17.81
CA PHE A 305 -24.69 40.89 17.95
C PHE A 305 -24.84 40.34 19.37
N PHE A 306 -23.75 39.96 20.05
CA PHE A 306 -23.82 39.54 21.44
C PHE A 306 -24.20 40.69 22.40
N GLU A 307 -23.85 41.94 22.09
CA GLU A 307 -24.24 43.11 22.88
C GLU A 307 -25.71 43.50 22.65
N ARG A 308 -26.19 43.51 21.40
CA ARG A 308 -27.56 43.90 21.05
C ARG A 308 -28.60 42.79 21.26
N HIS A 309 -28.20 41.54 21.05
CA HIS A 309 -29.08 40.37 21.03
C HIS A 309 -28.53 39.19 21.86
N PRO A 310 -28.16 39.39 23.14
CA PRO A 310 -27.45 38.38 23.93
C PRO A 310 -28.23 37.07 24.13
N LYS A 311 -29.57 37.12 24.19
CA LYS A 311 -30.40 35.92 24.40
C LYS A 311 -30.70 35.14 23.12
N ASP A 312 -30.56 35.78 21.97
CA ASP A 312 -30.93 35.23 20.65
C ASP A 312 -29.71 34.87 19.80
N THR A 313 -28.49 35.05 20.33
CA THR A 313 -27.23 34.85 19.63
C THR A 313 -26.42 33.73 20.25
N CYS A 314 -25.84 32.87 19.42
CA CYS A 314 -24.85 31.89 19.86
C CYS A 314 -23.66 31.78 18.89
N LEU A 315 -22.55 31.25 19.40
CA LEU A 315 -21.37 30.93 18.62
C LEU A 315 -21.10 29.42 18.71
N ILE A 316 -21.09 28.76 17.56
CA ILE A 316 -20.64 27.39 17.41
C ILE A 316 -19.15 27.40 17.13
N TYR A 317 -18.37 26.85 18.05
CA TYR A 317 -16.94 26.62 17.92
C TYR A 317 -16.68 25.21 17.38
N SER A 318 -16.11 25.13 16.18
CA SER A 318 -15.90 23.88 15.44
C SER A 318 -14.45 23.67 15.00
N MET A 319 -13.50 23.91 15.90
CA MET A 319 -12.07 23.73 15.67
C MET A 319 -11.42 23.00 16.84
N TRP A 320 -10.14 22.65 16.71
CA TRP A 320 -9.39 22.03 17.80
C TRP A 320 -9.37 22.94 19.04
N SER A 321 -9.66 22.41 20.22
CA SER A 321 -9.80 23.19 21.45
C SER A 321 -8.52 23.94 21.85
N GLY A 322 -7.34 23.43 21.46
CA GLY A 322 -6.06 24.07 21.73
C GLY A 322 -5.88 25.43 21.06
N TYR A 323 -6.56 25.71 19.94
CA TYR A 323 -6.48 27.01 19.28
C TYR A 323 -7.03 28.16 20.11
N ILE A 324 -7.94 27.89 21.05
CA ILE A 324 -8.44 28.90 22.00
C ILE A 324 -7.29 29.47 22.85
N ASN A 325 -6.31 28.64 23.18
CA ASN A 325 -5.17 29.04 24.01
C ASN A 325 -3.98 29.54 23.19
N LYS A 326 -3.88 29.14 21.92
CA LYS A 326 -2.76 29.50 21.04
C LYS A 326 -3.02 30.76 20.20
N LEU A 327 -4.26 31.01 19.80
CA LEU A 327 -4.60 32.08 18.85
C LEU A 327 -5.47 33.13 19.54
N SER A 328 -4.91 34.34 19.73
CA SER A 328 -5.60 35.46 20.38
C SER A 328 -6.93 35.79 19.70
N ASP A 329 -6.96 35.82 18.36
CA ASP A 329 -8.16 36.17 17.60
C ASP A 329 -9.30 35.16 17.77
N VAL A 330 -8.95 33.88 17.92
CA VAL A 330 -9.92 32.81 18.23
C VAL A 330 -10.43 32.97 19.66
N LYS A 331 -9.51 33.21 20.60
CA LYS A 331 -9.87 33.43 22.00
C LYS A 331 -10.86 34.57 22.16
N THR A 332 -10.62 35.71 21.51
CA THR A 332 -11.51 36.88 21.56
C THR A 332 -12.93 36.56 21.10
N LEU A 333 -13.10 35.82 19.99
CA LEU A 333 -14.42 35.40 19.51
C LEU A 333 -15.13 34.48 20.53
N VAL A 334 -14.38 33.54 21.12
CA VAL A 334 -14.91 32.62 22.13
C VAL A 334 -15.30 33.36 23.41
N ASP A 335 -14.50 34.34 23.84
CA ASP A 335 -14.77 35.14 25.05
C ASP A 335 -16.07 35.96 24.89
N TYR A 336 -16.35 36.51 23.71
CA TYR A 336 -17.61 37.22 23.45
C TYR A 336 -18.85 36.34 23.56
N ALA A 337 -18.73 35.05 23.23
CA ALA A 337 -19.85 34.14 23.26
C ALA A 337 -20.28 33.75 24.69
N GLY A 338 -19.36 33.78 25.65
CA GLY A 338 -19.63 33.44 27.05
C GLY A 338 -20.40 32.12 27.21
N ASP A 339 -21.52 32.17 27.92
CA ASP A 339 -22.39 31.01 28.19
C ASP A 339 -23.14 30.49 26.95
N ASN A 340 -23.17 31.26 25.86
CA ASN A 340 -23.82 30.90 24.59
C ASN A 340 -22.83 30.32 23.57
N LEU A 341 -21.70 29.79 24.05
CA LEU A 341 -20.74 29.02 23.26
C LEU A 341 -21.18 27.55 23.15
N ILE A 342 -21.32 27.05 21.92
CA ILE A 342 -21.58 25.64 21.64
C ILE A 342 -20.30 25.04 21.03
N ARG A 343 -19.77 23.96 21.63
CA ARG A 343 -18.60 23.25 21.08
C ARG A 343 -19.07 22.05 20.26
N ALA A 344 -18.70 22.02 18.99
CA ALA A 344 -19.11 20.97 18.05
C ALA A 344 -18.00 20.70 17.04
N HIS A 345 -17.11 19.75 17.32
CA HIS A 345 -15.92 19.47 16.50
C HIS A 345 -15.62 17.97 16.44
N VAL A 346 -15.19 17.52 15.26
CA VAL A 346 -14.60 16.20 15.01
C VAL A 346 -13.28 16.41 14.25
N SER A 347 -12.28 15.58 14.58
CA SER A 347 -10.95 15.60 13.94
C SER A 347 -11.04 15.33 12.44
N GLY A 348 -10.12 15.90 11.66
CA GLY A 348 -9.93 15.54 10.24
C GLY A 348 -9.07 14.28 10.04
N HIS A 349 -8.23 13.95 11.01
CA HIS A 349 -7.28 12.83 10.97
C HIS A 349 -7.87 11.54 11.52
N VAL A 350 -7.33 10.42 11.05
CA VAL A 350 -7.68 9.06 11.44
C VAL A 350 -7.55 8.85 12.95
N LYS A 351 -8.43 8.05 13.54
CA LYS A 351 -8.31 7.58 14.93
C LYS A 351 -7.53 6.27 14.97
N LYS A 352 -7.07 5.86 16.15
CA LYS A 352 -6.33 4.61 16.30
C LYS A 352 -7.12 3.40 15.72
N GLU A 353 -8.40 3.25 16.08
CA GLU A 353 -9.20 2.10 15.63
C GLU A 353 -9.47 2.14 14.12
N ASP A 354 -9.65 3.33 13.55
CA ASP A 354 -9.85 3.51 12.11
C ASP A 354 -8.54 3.22 11.34
N LEU A 355 -7.38 3.54 11.93
CA LEU A 355 -6.07 3.21 11.38
C LEU A 355 -5.85 1.70 11.40
N GLU A 356 -6.09 1.04 12.53
CA GLU A 356 -6.00 -0.43 12.67
C GLU A 356 -6.93 -1.12 11.67
N ARG A 357 -8.15 -0.60 11.49
CA ARG A 357 -9.11 -1.09 10.50
C ARG A 357 -8.59 -0.91 9.07
N ALA A 358 -8.03 0.24 8.72
CA ALA A 358 -7.45 0.46 7.39
C ALA A 358 -6.28 -0.51 7.12
N ILE A 359 -5.42 -0.73 8.12
CA ILE A 359 -4.30 -1.67 8.04
C ILE A 359 -4.82 -3.12 7.86
N ASP A 360 -5.87 -3.52 8.58
CA ASP A 360 -6.48 -4.85 8.44
C ASP A 360 -7.19 -5.04 7.10
N ILE A 361 -7.74 -3.98 6.50
CA ILE A 361 -8.31 -4.03 5.14
C ILE A 361 -7.19 -4.23 4.11
N VAL A 362 -6.13 -3.42 4.18
CA VAL A 362 -5.05 -3.40 3.17
C VAL A 362 -4.10 -4.60 3.32
N LYS A 363 -3.80 -5.00 4.56
CA LYS A 363 -2.82 -6.06 4.92
C LYS A 363 -1.48 -5.89 4.18
N PRO A 364 -0.82 -4.72 4.29
CA PRO A 364 0.42 -4.47 3.57
C PRO A 364 1.54 -5.38 4.08
N GLU A 365 2.53 -5.69 3.25
CA GLU A 365 3.72 -6.44 3.70
C GLU A 365 4.55 -5.62 4.69
N LYS A 366 4.80 -4.34 4.35
CA LYS A 366 5.50 -3.39 5.21
C LYS A 366 4.62 -2.18 5.51
N LEU A 367 4.74 -1.67 6.73
CA LEU A 367 4.04 -0.49 7.22
C LEU A 367 5.03 0.53 7.77
N VAL A 368 4.93 1.77 7.28
CA VAL A 368 5.58 2.96 7.83
C VAL A 368 4.51 3.91 8.32
N VAL A 369 4.60 4.32 9.58
CA VAL A 369 3.72 5.36 10.15
C VAL A 369 4.51 6.66 10.23
N HIS A 370 4.00 7.71 9.60
CA HIS A 370 4.57 9.07 9.64
C HIS A 370 3.50 10.09 10.07
N HIS A 371 3.76 11.39 9.95
CA HIS A 371 2.86 12.47 10.37
C HIS A 371 2.43 12.26 11.83
N THR A 372 3.42 12.03 12.71
CA THR A 372 3.18 11.70 14.12
C THR A 372 4.31 12.24 15.00
N SER A 373 3.94 12.75 16.18
CA SER A 373 4.89 13.15 17.22
C SER A 373 5.20 12.02 18.21
N VAL A 374 4.62 10.84 17.99
CA VAL A 374 4.73 9.69 18.90
C VAL A 374 5.95 8.87 18.55
N LYS A 375 6.85 8.67 19.52
CA LYS A 375 7.96 7.73 19.37
C LYS A 375 7.44 6.30 19.19
N LYS A 376 8.02 5.55 18.25
CA LYS A 376 7.61 4.18 17.90
C LYS A 376 7.42 3.23 19.09
N GLU A 377 8.26 3.31 20.11
CA GLU A 377 8.18 2.49 21.34
C GLU A 377 6.86 2.66 22.10
N LYS A 378 6.13 3.75 21.82
CA LYS A 378 4.84 4.10 22.43
C LYS A 378 3.67 3.99 21.44
N CYS A 379 3.92 3.60 20.18
CA CYS A 379 2.86 3.29 19.23
C CYS A 379 2.24 1.94 19.61
N CYS A 380 1.09 1.98 20.27
CA CYS A 380 0.30 0.79 20.53
C CYS A 380 -0.76 0.65 19.43
N ILE A 381 -0.40 0.12 18.26
CA ILE A 381 -1.36 -0.27 17.21
C ILE A 381 -1.35 -1.78 17.00
N GLU A 382 -2.55 -2.34 16.81
CA GLU A 382 -2.73 -3.73 16.40
C GLU A 382 -2.57 -3.83 14.88
N VAL A 383 -1.66 -4.72 14.45
CA VAL A 383 -1.41 -4.98 13.02
C VAL A 383 -1.50 -6.48 12.73
N PRO A 384 -1.89 -6.88 11.50
CA PRO A 384 -1.88 -8.28 11.09
C PRO A 384 -0.49 -8.92 11.26
N LYS A 385 -0.44 -10.22 11.61
CA LYS A 385 0.82 -10.95 11.76
C LYS A 385 1.68 -10.98 10.48
N SER A 386 1.05 -10.79 9.32
CA SER A 386 1.71 -10.72 8.02
C SER A 386 2.34 -9.37 7.70
N THR A 387 2.11 -8.35 8.53
CA THR A 387 2.56 -6.98 8.30
C THR A 387 3.76 -6.66 9.19
N GLU A 388 4.86 -6.26 8.57
CA GLU A 388 6.08 -5.80 9.22
C GLU A 388 6.04 -4.28 9.45
N ILE A 389 6.15 -3.82 10.70
CA ILE A 389 6.25 -2.37 10.99
C ILE A 389 7.70 -1.93 10.85
N VAL A 390 8.00 -1.20 9.77
CA VAL A 390 9.32 -0.65 9.48
C VAL A 390 9.53 0.64 10.28
N SER A 391 10.65 0.73 11.01
CA SER A 391 11.07 2.00 11.61
C SER A 391 11.87 2.77 10.58
N VAL A 392 11.52 4.04 10.35
CA VAL A 392 12.26 4.91 9.45
C VAL A 392 12.42 6.24 10.16
N GLU A 393 13.64 6.72 10.27
CA GLU A 393 13.94 8.06 10.74
C GLU A 393 13.99 9.05 9.56
N ASP A 394 13.79 10.34 9.80
CA ASP A 394 13.95 11.35 8.76
C ASP A 394 15.37 11.29 8.16
N GLY A 395 15.45 11.15 6.82
CA GLY A 395 16.66 10.97 6.02
C GLY A 395 17.01 9.51 5.70
N GLU A 396 16.45 8.53 6.41
CA GLU A 396 16.71 7.10 6.15
C GLU A 396 15.99 6.61 4.88
N VAL A 397 16.62 5.62 4.23
CA VAL A 397 16.12 5.04 2.98
C VAL A 397 15.64 3.61 3.22
N VAL A 398 14.42 3.32 2.79
CA VAL A 398 13.84 1.97 2.71
C VAL A 398 13.94 1.48 1.28
N GLU A 399 14.56 0.32 1.06
CA GLU A 399 14.64 -0.31 -0.26
C GLU A 399 13.58 -1.40 -0.43
N LEU A 400 12.83 -1.32 -1.53
CA LEU A 400 11.94 -2.36 -2.01
C LEU A 400 12.58 -2.99 -3.24
N LYS A 401 13.29 -4.10 -3.02
CA LYS A 401 13.91 -4.89 -4.07
C LYS A 401 12.90 -5.82 -4.71
N THR A 402 12.95 -5.96 -6.04
CA THR A 402 12.36 -7.11 -6.73
C THR A 402 13.00 -8.39 -6.18
N CYS A 403 12.22 -9.46 -6.02
CA CYS A 403 12.78 -10.77 -5.64
C CYS A 403 13.76 -11.23 -6.73
N ASP A 404 14.81 -11.99 -6.40
CA ASP A 404 15.84 -12.37 -7.40
C ASP A 404 15.32 -13.36 -8.47
N SER A 405 14.20 -14.06 -8.19
CA SER A 405 13.51 -14.96 -9.13
C SER A 405 12.04 -15.12 -8.74
N TYR A 406 11.17 -15.41 -9.72
CA TYR A 406 9.76 -15.73 -9.48
C TYR A 406 9.59 -16.91 -8.52
N LYS A 407 10.49 -17.89 -8.56
CA LYS A 407 10.47 -19.01 -7.63
C LYS A 407 10.51 -18.52 -6.18
N ASP A 408 11.21 -17.42 -5.88
CA ASP A 408 11.43 -16.86 -4.54
C ASP A 408 10.45 -15.73 -4.17
N LYS A 409 9.36 -15.51 -4.93
CA LYS A 409 8.39 -14.45 -4.62
C LYS A 409 7.66 -14.68 -3.28
N PRO A 410 7.36 -13.62 -2.49
CA PRO A 410 6.62 -13.74 -1.23
C PRO A 410 5.33 -14.54 -1.36
N GLY A 411 5.23 -15.63 -0.61
CA GLY A 411 4.06 -16.50 -0.59
C GLY A 411 3.95 -17.47 -1.77
N ILE A 412 5.00 -17.66 -2.57
CA ILE A 412 5.09 -18.77 -3.53
C ILE A 412 4.93 -20.14 -2.85
N ASN A 413 5.58 -20.34 -1.71
CA ASN A 413 5.50 -21.56 -0.90
C ASN A 413 4.44 -21.46 0.21
N ASN A 414 3.34 -20.74 -0.04
CA ASN A 414 2.24 -20.57 0.91
C ASN A 414 0.99 -21.30 0.41
N ILE A 415 0.55 -22.30 1.18
CA ILE A 415 -0.61 -23.15 0.89
C ILE A 415 -1.88 -22.33 0.60
N SER A 416 -2.11 -21.23 1.32
CA SER A 416 -3.28 -20.37 1.11
C SER A 416 -3.28 -19.61 -0.22
N LYS A 417 -2.13 -19.51 -0.88
CA LYS A 417 -1.95 -18.83 -2.17
C LYS A 417 -1.75 -19.80 -3.34
N GLU A 418 -1.82 -21.11 -3.10
CA GLU A 418 -1.41 -22.13 -4.07
C GLU A 418 -2.15 -22.02 -5.40
N GLU A 419 -3.48 -21.94 -5.35
CA GLU A 419 -4.32 -21.80 -6.53
C GLU A 419 -4.00 -20.52 -7.33
N ALA A 420 -3.81 -19.39 -6.63
CA ALA A 420 -3.47 -18.12 -7.27
C ALA A 420 -2.10 -18.17 -7.95
N ASN A 421 -1.11 -18.80 -7.31
CA ASN A 421 0.22 -18.97 -7.88
C ASN A 421 0.21 -19.89 -9.09
N LEU A 422 -0.53 -21.01 -9.05
CA LEU A 422 -0.67 -21.91 -10.19
C LEU A 422 -1.35 -21.24 -11.39
N LYS A 423 -2.40 -20.44 -11.16
CA LYS A 423 -3.03 -19.63 -12.22
C LYS A 423 -2.07 -18.65 -12.88
N ASP A 424 -1.19 -18.04 -12.09
CA ASP A 424 -0.16 -17.12 -12.59
C ASP A 424 0.92 -17.87 -13.40
N ILE A 425 1.37 -19.04 -12.92
CA ILE A 425 2.30 -19.90 -13.66
C ILE A 425 1.70 -20.37 -14.98
N ALA A 426 0.43 -20.80 -14.99
CA ALA A 426 -0.28 -21.19 -16.21
C ALA A 426 -0.31 -20.06 -17.24
N LYS A 427 -0.56 -18.83 -16.79
CA LYS A 427 -0.50 -17.64 -17.65
C LYS A 427 0.90 -17.39 -18.22
N ILE A 428 1.94 -17.60 -17.41
CA ILE A 428 3.34 -17.48 -17.86
C ILE A 428 3.65 -18.54 -18.91
N CYS A 429 3.28 -19.80 -18.68
CA CYS A 429 3.45 -20.89 -19.65
C CYS A 429 2.77 -20.54 -20.97
N LYS A 430 1.49 -20.18 -20.92
CA LYS A 430 0.72 -19.81 -22.11
C LYS A 430 1.39 -18.67 -22.90
N GLU A 431 1.73 -17.58 -22.23
CA GLU A 431 2.38 -16.42 -22.85
C GLU A 431 3.73 -16.79 -23.46
N ALA A 432 4.49 -17.69 -22.82
CA ALA A 432 5.78 -18.13 -23.32
C ALA A 432 5.66 -19.04 -24.53
N PHE A 433 4.90 -20.12 -24.41
CA PHE A 433 4.86 -21.17 -25.43
C PHE A 433 3.97 -20.84 -26.64
N GLU A 434 3.12 -19.82 -26.55
CA GLU A 434 2.46 -19.21 -27.72
C GLU A 434 3.34 -18.18 -28.46
N SER A 435 4.49 -17.79 -27.89
CA SER A 435 5.39 -16.80 -28.49
C SER A 435 6.41 -17.40 -29.47
N GLU A 436 7.00 -16.55 -30.33
CA GLU A 436 8.07 -16.99 -31.25
C GLU A 436 9.35 -17.45 -30.53
N ASN A 437 9.60 -16.94 -29.31
CA ASN A 437 10.75 -17.34 -28.50
C ASN A 437 10.33 -17.58 -27.03
N PRO A 438 9.86 -18.79 -26.69
CA PRO A 438 9.42 -19.12 -25.34
C PRO A 438 10.49 -18.90 -24.27
N GLN A 439 11.76 -19.17 -24.59
CA GLN A 439 12.87 -19.01 -23.66
C GLN A 439 13.02 -17.55 -23.21
N ASP A 440 12.89 -16.58 -24.12
CA ASP A 440 12.98 -15.15 -23.78
C ASP A 440 11.84 -14.71 -22.85
N ILE A 441 10.62 -15.22 -23.08
CA ILE A 441 9.48 -14.93 -22.20
C ILE A 441 9.69 -15.57 -20.83
N LEU A 442 10.08 -16.85 -20.76
CA LEU A 442 10.36 -17.54 -19.50
C LEU A 442 11.46 -16.82 -18.74
N LYS A 443 12.57 -16.43 -19.38
CA LYS A 443 13.64 -15.64 -18.77
C LYS A 443 13.09 -14.40 -18.10
N LYS A 444 12.35 -13.61 -18.87
CA LYS A 444 11.80 -12.33 -18.44
C LYS A 444 10.77 -12.46 -17.31
N LYS A 445 10.05 -13.57 -17.25
CA LYS A 445 8.98 -13.79 -16.27
C LYS A 445 9.45 -14.50 -15.01
N LEU A 446 10.49 -15.33 -15.12
CA LEU A 446 10.92 -16.22 -14.05
C LEU A 446 12.28 -15.87 -13.44
N ARG A 447 13.15 -15.12 -14.14
CA ARG A 447 14.52 -14.74 -13.71
C ARG A 447 14.70 -13.21 -13.70
N ASN A 448 15.38 -12.67 -12.68
CA ASN A 448 15.54 -11.21 -12.53
C ASN A 448 16.95 -10.63 -12.72
N GLU A 449 18.05 -11.38 -12.72
CA GLU A 449 19.37 -10.82 -13.05
C GLU A 449 20.22 -11.77 -13.92
N TRP A 450 20.90 -11.17 -14.89
CA TRP A 450 21.99 -11.81 -15.64
C TRP A 450 23.29 -11.57 -14.88
N GLU A 451 23.78 -12.56 -14.15
CA GLU A 451 25.22 -12.63 -13.93
C GLU A 451 25.87 -13.11 -15.23
N ASN A 452 26.98 -12.48 -15.62
CA ASN A 452 27.77 -12.82 -16.82
C ASN A 452 27.75 -14.33 -17.09
N GLU A 453 27.35 -14.73 -18.31
CA GLU A 453 27.26 -16.12 -18.82
C GLU A 453 28.55 -16.92 -18.56
N LYS A 454 28.76 -17.33 -17.31
CA LYS A 454 29.84 -18.21 -16.92
C LYS A 454 29.29 -19.61 -17.00
N PRO A 455 29.79 -20.46 -17.91
CA PRO A 455 29.36 -21.84 -17.98
C PRO A 455 29.59 -22.50 -16.62
N HIS A 456 28.55 -23.13 -16.08
CA HIS A 456 28.66 -23.83 -14.81
C HIS A 456 29.45 -25.13 -15.01
N LYS A 457 30.56 -25.31 -14.29
CA LYS A 457 31.27 -26.59 -14.30
C LYS A 457 30.56 -27.57 -13.37
N ALA A 458 30.11 -28.70 -13.90
CA ALA A 458 29.59 -29.79 -13.09
C ALA A 458 30.73 -30.42 -12.29
N THR A 459 30.70 -30.27 -10.96
CA THR A 459 31.58 -31.02 -10.06
C THR A 459 30.77 -31.57 -8.90
N HIS A 460 30.62 -32.90 -8.82
CA HIS A 460 29.96 -33.55 -7.69
C HIS A 460 30.82 -33.58 -6.41
N GLU A 461 31.94 -32.84 -6.33
CA GLU A 461 32.89 -32.86 -5.21
C GLU A 461 32.24 -32.48 -3.86
N ILE A 462 31.31 -31.53 -3.86
CA ILE A 462 30.54 -31.12 -2.68
C ILE A 462 29.47 -32.18 -2.34
N CYS A 463 28.83 -32.75 -3.36
CA CYS A 463 27.81 -33.79 -3.23
C CYS A 463 28.40 -35.18 -2.87
N ALA A 464 29.70 -35.37 -3.06
CA ALA A 464 30.42 -36.64 -2.85
C ALA A 464 30.49 -37.07 -1.38
N GLN A 465 30.33 -36.16 -0.41
CA GLN A 465 30.50 -36.49 1.01
C GLN A 465 29.15 -36.68 1.75
N CYS A 466 28.80 -37.93 2.08
CA CYS A 466 27.57 -38.27 2.80
C CYS A 466 27.84 -38.51 4.31
N LYS A 467 27.89 -37.45 5.12
CA LYS A 467 28.35 -37.54 6.53
C LYS A 467 27.26 -37.80 7.60
N THR A 468 25.98 -37.58 7.31
CA THR A 468 24.85 -37.67 8.28
C THR A 468 23.91 -38.86 7.99
N ASP A 469 22.95 -39.16 8.86
CA ASP A 469 21.89 -40.17 8.61
C ASP A 469 20.52 -39.55 8.27
N ARG A 470 20.42 -38.22 8.25
CA ARG A 470 19.18 -37.48 7.94
C ARG A 470 18.82 -37.59 6.47
N ILE A 471 17.52 -37.73 6.20
CA ILE A 471 16.96 -37.71 4.86
C ILE A 471 16.84 -36.26 4.41
N THR A 472 17.45 -35.93 3.28
CA THR A 472 17.31 -34.64 2.60
C THR A 472 17.14 -34.91 1.12
N GLU A 473 16.58 -33.95 0.39
CA GLU A 473 16.41 -33.98 -1.06
C GLU A 473 17.67 -34.45 -1.79
N LYS A 474 18.76 -33.68 -1.69
CA LYS A 474 20.08 -33.99 -2.28
C LYS A 474 20.57 -35.42 -2.05
N ARG A 475 20.22 -36.00 -0.89
CA ARG A 475 20.66 -37.32 -0.46
C ARG A 475 19.80 -38.43 -1.06
N ILE A 476 18.49 -38.22 -1.11
CA ILE A 476 17.58 -39.11 -1.84
C ILE A 476 18.02 -39.13 -3.31
N CYS A 477 18.18 -37.97 -3.93
CA CYS A 477 18.56 -37.81 -5.33
C CYS A 477 19.86 -38.55 -5.68
N ARG A 478 20.92 -38.33 -4.90
CA ARG A 478 22.19 -39.04 -5.04
C ARG A 478 22.03 -40.55 -4.90
N CYS A 479 21.29 -41.01 -3.88
CA CYS A 479 21.10 -42.43 -3.65
C CYS A 479 20.32 -43.08 -4.80
N MET A 480 19.30 -42.41 -5.32
CA MET A 480 18.51 -42.86 -6.47
C MET A 480 19.37 -43.03 -7.74
N ASN A 481 20.38 -42.18 -7.94
CA ASN A 481 21.32 -42.26 -9.07
C ASN A 481 22.37 -43.39 -8.92
N TYR A 482 22.95 -43.59 -7.73
CA TYR A 482 24.11 -44.49 -7.54
C TYR A 482 23.84 -45.80 -6.80
N TYR A 483 22.62 -46.09 -6.36
CA TYR A 483 22.38 -47.30 -5.58
C TYR A 483 22.54 -48.56 -6.44
N ASP A 484 23.72 -49.15 -6.37
CA ASP A 484 24.01 -50.51 -6.77
C ASP A 484 24.54 -51.23 -5.53
N GLU A 485 23.93 -52.37 -5.20
CA GLU A 485 24.35 -53.24 -4.09
C GLU A 485 25.83 -53.68 -4.23
N ASN A 486 26.43 -53.49 -5.41
CA ASN A 486 27.83 -53.79 -5.73
C ASN A 486 28.74 -52.56 -5.97
N ALA A 487 28.23 -51.33 -5.92
CA ALA A 487 29.03 -50.13 -6.16
C ALA A 487 29.66 -49.56 -4.87
N ASN A 488 30.96 -49.25 -4.93
CA ASN A 488 31.76 -48.64 -3.84
C ASN A 488 31.29 -47.23 -3.39
N ILE A 489 30.19 -46.71 -3.93
CA ILE A 489 29.71 -45.33 -3.70
C ILE A 489 28.56 -45.29 -2.68
N CYS A 490 27.83 -46.41 -2.50
CA CYS A 490 26.68 -46.50 -1.60
C CYS A 490 26.79 -47.63 -0.55
N ASP A 491 28.01 -47.90 -0.08
CA ASP A 491 28.28 -48.80 1.05
C ASP A 491 28.14 -48.08 2.41
N GLU A 492 28.29 -48.82 3.52
CA GLU A 492 28.16 -48.27 4.88
C GLU A 492 29.28 -47.28 5.26
N GLU A 493 30.42 -47.31 4.57
CA GLU A 493 31.56 -46.42 4.81
C GLU A 493 31.34 -45.05 4.15
N HIS A 494 30.72 -45.04 2.97
CA HIS A 494 30.55 -43.85 2.12
C HIS A 494 29.13 -43.26 2.15
N CYS A 495 28.10 -44.03 2.54
CA CYS A 495 26.71 -43.58 2.62
C CYS A 495 26.05 -43.97 3.95
N LYS A 496 25.76 -42.95 4.77
CA LYS A 496 25.13 -43.13 6.09
C LYS A 496 23.60 -43.02 6.10
N LEU A 497 22.94 -42.98 4.92
CA LEU A 497 21.48 -43.01 4.86
C LEU A 497 20.96 -44.35 5.41
N LYS A 498 20.03 -44.28 6.38
CA LYS A 498 19.38 -45.47 6.95
C LYS A 498 18.53 -46.21 5.93
N LEU A 499 17.93 -45.47 5.00
CA LEU A 499 17.10 -46.01 3.93
C LEU A 499 17.78 -45.71 2.60
N LYS A 500 18.21 -46.77 1.90
CA LYS A 500 18.84 -46.71 0.58
C LYS A 500 17.78 -46.90 -0.50
N TRP A 501 17.93 -46.25 -1.64
CA TRP A 501 16.89 -46.16 -2.67
C TRP A 501 17.26 -47.00 -3.89
N LYS A 502 16.53 -48.08 -4.14
CA LYS A 502 16.76 -48.98 -5.27
C LYS A 502 15.72 -48.76 -6.37
N ASN A 503 16.17 -48.42 -7.56
CA ASN A 503 15.27 -48.36 -8.70
C ASN A 503 14.82 -49.77 -9.10
N VAL A 504 13.51 -50.00 -9.17
CA VAL A 504 12.90 -51.23 -9.69
C VAL A 504 11.93 -50.96 -10.85
N GLY A 505 11.89 -49.71 -11.34
CA GLY A 505 11.10 -49.30 -12.51
C GLY A 505 11.94 -49.16 -13.77
N ASP A 506 11.26 -48.77 -14.86
CA ASP A 506 11.87 -48.63 -16.19
C ASP A 506 12.57 -47.27 -16.41
N ILE A 507 12.08 -46.20 -15.76
CA ILE A 507 12.68 -44.86 -15.85
C ILE A 507 13.95 -44.82 -15.01
N THR A 508 15.06 -44.41 -15.62
CA THR A 508 16.37 -44.33 -15.01
C THR A 508 16.69 -42.92 -14.52
N VAL A 509 17.47 -42.84 -13.44
CA VAL A 509 18.02 -41.58 -12.93
C VAL A 509 19.45 -41.44 -13.46
N SER A 510 19.64 -40.66 -14.51
CA SER A 510 20.91 -40.53 -15.25
C SER A 510 21.91 -39.59 -14.58
N ASP A 511 21.44 -38.52 -13.94
CA ASP A 511 22.27 -37.56 -13.18
C ASP A 511 21.46 -36.99 -12.01
N TYR A 512 22.12 -36.28 -11.11
CA TYR A 512 21.49 -35.63 -9.96
C TYR A 512 22.21 -34.33 -9.61
N GLU A 513 21.48 -33.39 -8.98
CA GLU A 513 22.00 -32.05 -8.63
C GLU A 513 22.70 -31.39 -9.81
N LYS A 514 22.13 -31.57 -11.01
CA LYS A 514 22.69 -31.09 -12.26
C LYS A 514 22.65 -29.57 -12.24
N PRO A 515 23.79 -28.86 -12.33
CA PRO A 515 23.73 -27.42 -12.38
C PRO A 515 22.98 -26.95 -13.63
N THR A 516 22.39 -25.77 -13.54
CA THR A 516 21.89 -25.05 -14.70
C THR A 516 23.02 -24.73 -15.69
N GLU A 517 22.68 -24.48 -16.95
CA GLU A 517 23.63 -24.16 -18.04
C GLU A 517 24.62 -23.03 -17.63
N TYR A 518 24.09 -22.01 -16.94
CA TYR A 518 24.81 -20.80 -16.52
C TYR A 518 24.75 -20.60 -15.01
N VAL A 519 25.87 -20.16 -14.42
CA VAL A 519 25.93 -19.80 -12.99
C VAL A 519 24.98 -18.62 -12.70
N MET A 520 24.14 -18.77 -11.69
CA MET A 520 23.24 -17.72 -11.21
C MET A 520 23.22 -17.70 -9.68
N GLU A 521 23.48 -16.55 -9.07
CA GLU A 521 23.38 -16.37 -7.62
C GLU A 521 21.98 -16.81 -7.11
N LYS A 522 21.94 -17.68 -6.09
CA LYS A 522 20.70 -18.20 -5.46
C LYS A 522 19.78 -19.08 -6.33
N VAL A 523 20.24 -19.52 -7.50
CA VAL A 523 19.56 -20.58 -8.30
C VAL A 523 20.24 -21.92 -8.02
N GLY A 524 19.45 -22.94 -7.69
CA GLY A 524 19.93 -24.31 -7.42
C GLY A 524 20.27 -25.08 -8.69
N GLY A 525 20.62 -26.35 -8.51
CA GLY A 525 20.67 -27.32 -9.60
C GLY A 525 19.31 -28.00 -9.78
N MET A 526 19.14 -28.70 -10.89
CA MET A 526 18.03 -29.62 -11.16
C MET A 526 18.25 -30.91 -10.38
N ASP A 527 17.28 -31.33 -9.58
CA ASP A 527 17.48 -32.40 -8.60
C ASP A 527 17.83 -33.74 -9.23
N LEU A 528 17.08 -34.15 -10.26
CA LEU A 528 17.27 -35.40 -10.99
C LEU A 528 17.20 -35.16 -12.49
N ILE A 529 18.02 -35.90 -13.25
CA ILE A 529 17.86 -36.06 -14.70
C ILE A 529 17.31 -37.46 -14.96
N LEU A 530 16.12 -37.55 -15.57
CA LEU A 530 15.45 -38.80 -15.90
C LEU A 530 15.63 -39.15 -17.37
N ASP A 531 16.10 -40.36 -17.66
CA ASP A 531 16.34 -40.90 -19.00
C ASP A 531 17.11 -39.96 -19.94
N GLU A 532 18.04 -39.16 -19.39
CA GLU A 532 18.80 -38.12 -20.11
C GLU A 532 17.93 -37.06 -20.83
N HIS A 533 16.65 -36.96 -20.47
CA HIS A 533 15.67 -36.15 -21.20
C HIS A 533 14.95 -35.13 -20.32
N TYR A 534 14.49 -35.54 -19.13
CA TYR A 534 13.75 -34.67 -18.24
C TYR A 534 14.63 -34.20 -17.08
N ALA A 535 14.65 -32.89 -16.85
CA ALA A 535 15.12 -32.34 -15.60
C ALA A 535 13.92 -32.24 -14.67
N VAL A 536 14.02 -32.84 -13.48
CA VAL A 536 12.90 -32.85 -12.54
C VAL A 536 13.26 -32.28 -11.18
N GLU A 537 12.39 -31.41 -10.68
CA GLU A 537 12.38 -31.01 -9.27
C GLU A 537 11.67 -32.09 -8.45
N VAL A 538 12.28 -32.55 -7.37
CA VAL A 538 11.71 -33.58 -6.49
C VAL A 538 11.82 -33.12 -5.05
N LYS A 539 10.76 -33.36 -4.26
CA LYS A 539 10.82 -33.12 -2.81
C LYS A 539 10.76 -34.44 -2.05
N PRO A 540 11.44 -34.55 -0.90
CA PRO A 540 11.28 -35.67 0.01
C PRO A 540 9.81 -35.91 0.36
N TYR A 541 9.45 -37.17 0.64
CA TYR A 541 8.07 -37.58 0.93
C TYR A 541 7.43 -36.90 2.17
N ASP A 542 8.22 -36.25 3.01
CA ASP A 542 7.82 -35.49 4.20
C ASP A 542 7.79 -33.96 3.99
N SER A 543 8.09 -33.48 2.78
CA SER A 543 8.05 -32.06 2.44
C SER A 543 6.62 -31.52 2.38
N GLU A 544 6.44 -30.29 2.86
CA GLU A 544 5.19 -29.51 2.74
C GLU A 544 5.31 -28.40 1.67
N GLU A 545 6.35 -28.45 0.84
CA GLU A 545 6.54 -27.49 -0.24
C GLU A 545 5.44 -27.61 -1.31
N THR A 546 4.98 -26.46 -1.77
CA THR A 546 3.87 -26.35 -2.71
C THR A 546 4.20 -26.79 -4.14
N LEU A 547 3.19 -27.23 -4.90
CA LEU A 547 3.38 -27.54 -6.33
C LEU A 547 3.74 -26.27 -7.10
N SER A 548 3.16 -25.12 -6.75
CA SER A 548 3.50 -23.85 -7.40
C SER A 548 4.97 -23.49 -7.25
N ARG A 549 5.59 -23.78 -6.09
CA ARG A 549 7.04 -23.60 -5.90
C ARG A 549 7.83 -24.56 -6.78
N MET A 550 7.47 -25.86 -6.79
CA MET A 550 8.15 -26.87 -7.62
C MET A 550 8.08 -26.55 -9.12
N PHE A 551 6.91 -26.12 -9.62
CA PHE A 551 6.74 -25.71 -11.02
C PHE A 551 7.57 -24.46 -11.34
N ALA A 552 7.55 -23.45 -10.47
CA ALA A 552 8.34 -22.25 -10.65
C ALA A 552 9.84 -22.55 -10.68
N GLU A 553 10.32 -23.46 -9.83
CA GLU A 553 11.71 -23.91 -9.81
C GLU A 553 12.12 -24.56 -11.13
N ILE A 554 11.41 -25.61 -11.57
CA ILE A 554 11.87 -26.35 -12.75
C ILE A 554 11.74 -25.54 -14.04
N LEU A 555 10.68 -24.73 -14.17
CA LEU A 555 10.55 -23.78 -15.28
C LEU A 555 11.68 -22.75 -15.25
N THR A 556 12.18 -22.38 -14.07
CA THR A 556 13.33 -21.47 -13.93
C THR A 556 14.64 -22.18 -14.25
N TYR A 557 14.83 -23.44 -13.85
CA TYR A 557 16.12 -24.14 -13.97
C TYR A 557 16.40 -24.65 -15.38
N THR A 558 15.36 -24.96 -16.15
CA THR A 558 15.48 -25.51 -17.52
C THR A 558 15.60 -24.44 -18.61
N ILE A 559 15.48 -23.15 -18.28
CA ILE A 559 15.62 -22.08 -19.26
C ILE A 559 17.04 -22.11 -19.86
N ASP A 560 17.10 -22.08 -21.19
CA ASP A 560 18.30 -22.29 -22.04
C ASP A 560 18.96 -23.66 -21.93
N GLY A 561 18.41 -24.57 -21.14
CA GLY A 561 18.91 -25.92 -20.99
C GLY A 561 18.41 -26.87 -22.09
N GLU A 562 19.04 -28.03 -22.16
CA GLU A 562 18.69 -29.10 -23.11
C GLU A 562 17.56 -30.03 -22.61
N TYR A 563 17.19 -29.95 -21.33
CA TYR A 563 16.23 -30.85 -20.70
C TYR A 563 14.81 -30.28 -20.68
N GLU A 564 13.82 -31.15 -20.87
CA GLU A 564 12.42 -30.79 -20.67
C GLU A 564 12.10 -30.69 -19.17
N PRO A 565 11.33 -29.67 -18.72
CA PRO A 565 11.01 -29.51 -17.32
C PRO A 565 10.01 -30.57 -16.84
N GLY A 566 10.24 -31.06 -15.63
CA GLY A 566 9.28 -31.89 -14.93
C GLY A 566 9.31 -31.73 -13.41
N ILE A 567 8.31 -32.31 -12.76
CA ILE A 567 8.29 -32.43 -11.30
C ILE A 567 8.05 -33.89 -10.95
N ALA A 568 8.68 -34.37 -9.89
CA ALA A 568 8.47 -35.71 -9.35
C ALA A 568 8.01 -35.63 -7.89
N MET A 569 7.00 -36.41 -7.53
CA MET A 569 6.47 -36.42 -6.15
C MET A 569 6.24 -37.84 -5.65
N PHE A 570 6.56 -38.07 -4.37
CA PHE A 570 6.25 -39.34 -3.72
C PHE A 570 4.74 -39.49 -3.53
N LYS A 571 4.17 -40.66 -3.80
CA LYS A 571 2.73 -40.90 -3.55
C LYS A 571 2.42 -41.00 -2.05
N TYR A 572 3.31 -41.61 -1.28
CA TYR A 572 3.04 -41.99 0.11
C TYR A 572 4.22 -41.69 1.05
N ASN A 573 3.91 -41.21 2.23
CA ASN A 573 4.82 -41.04 3.35
C ASN A 573 4.69 -42.23 4.31
N HIS A 574 5.58 -43.22 4.18
CA HIS A 574 5.59 -44.42 5.02
C HIS A 574 5.98 -44.17 6.49
N GLU A 575 6.43 -42.97 6.86
CA GLU A 575 6.70 -42.63 8.26
C GLU A 575 5.45 -42.11 8.97
N LYS A 576 4.61 -41.37 8.26
CA LYS A 576 3.35 -40.83 8.77
C LYS A 576 2.13 -41.69 8.43
N GLU A 577 2.32 -42.75 7.64
CA GLU A 577 1.24 -43.63 7.14
C GLU A 577 0.14 -42.85 6.38
N GLU A 578 0.51 -41.83 5.62
CA GLU A 578 -0.41 -41.00 4.84
C GLU A 578 0.12 -40.69 3.43
N GLU A 579 -0.78 -40.28 2.53
CA GLU A 579 -0.39 -39.73 1.22
C GLU A 579 0.44 -38.45 1.39
N SER A 580 1.42 -38.25 0.52
CA SER A 580 2.26 -37.03 0.58
C SER A 580 1.42 -35.77 0.35
N TYR A 581 1.94 -34.63 0.79
CA TYR A 581 1.28 -33.35 0.61
C TYR A 581 1.10 -33.00 -0.88
N GLN A 582 2.14 -33.18 -1.67
CA GLN A 582 2.15 -32.89 -3.11
C GLN A 582 1.18 -33.80 -3.85
N TRP A 583 1.15 -35.10 -3.53
CA TRP A 583 0.25 -36.06 -4.17
C TRP A 583 -1.22 -35.73 -3.91
N ARG A 584 -1.60 -35.48 -2.64
CA ARG A 584 -2.96 -35.06 -2.30
C ARG A 584 -3.36 -33.75 -2.95
N THR A 585 -2.40 -32.83 -3.08
CA THR A 585 -2.65 -31.53 -3.72
C THR A 585 -2.87 -31.71 -5.22
N LEU A 586 -2.05 -32.51 -5.89
CA LEU A 586 -2.20 -32.82 -7.31
C LEU A 586 -3.57 -33.45 -7.60
N GLN A 587 -3.99 -34.45 -6.80
CA GLN A 587 -5.30 -35.10 -6.95
C GLN A 587 -6.48 -34.12 -6.78
N LYS A 588 -6.37 -33.13 -5.89
CA LYS A 588 -7.43 -32.13 -5.68
C LYS A 588 -7.56 -31.16 -6.84
N LEU A 589 -6.45 -30.91 -7.54
CA LEU A 589 -6.38 -29.98 -8.66
C LEU A 589 -6.59 -30.70 -10.01
N GLU A 590 -6.77 -32.03 -9.99
CA GLU A 590 -7.03 -32.83 -11.17
C GLU A 590 -8.30 -32.34 -11.87
N GLY A 591 -8.15 -31.85 -13.09
CA GLY A 591 -9.25 -31.31 -13.91
C GLY A 591 -9.25 -29.79 -14.06
N GLU A 592 -8.50 -29.07 -13.23
CA GLU A 592 -8.39 -27.61 -13.30
C GLU A 592 -7.64 -27.15 -14.56
N ASP A 593 -8.21 -26.17 -15.28
CA ASP A 593 -7.69 -25.74 -16.58
C ASP A 593 -6.28 -25.14 -16.49
N TYR A 594 -5.97 -24.44 -15.40
CA TYR A 594 -4.63 -23.90 -15.18
C TYR A 594 -3.60 -25.01 -14.92
N LEU A 595 -3.98 -26.12 -14.29
CA LEU A 595 -3.06 -27.24 -14.11
C LEU A 595 -2.81 -27.95 -15.45
N LYS A 596 -3.87 -28.14 -16.26
CA LYS A 596 -3.75 -28.70 -17.62
C LYS A 596 -2.79 -27.88 -18.48
N GLU A 597 -2.95 -26.55 -18.49
CA GLU A 597 -2.06 -25.63 -19.21
C GLU A 597 -0.59 -25.80 -18.78
N ILE A 598 -0.32 -25.90 -17.48
CA ILE A 598 1.05 -26.14 -16.99
C ILE A 598 1.56 -27.52 -17.47
N MET A 599 0.71 -28.54 -17.44
CA MET A 599 1.05 -29.92 -17.81
C MET A 599 1.32 -30.11 -19.31
N GLU A 600 0.92 -29.18 -20.18
CA GLU A 600 1.32 -29.17 -21.59
C GLU A 600 2.82 -28.92 -21.76
N HIS A 601 3.45 -28.29 -20.76
CA HIS A 601 4.82 -27.84 -20.82
C HIS A 601 5.72 -28.42 -19.74
N VAL A 602 5.16 -28.87 -18.61
CA VAL A 602 5.92 -29.47 -17.51
C VAL A 602 5.43 -30.89 -17.23
N LYS A 603 6.32 -31.87 -17.35
CA LYS A 603 5.99 -33.28 -17.15
C LYS A 603 5.86 -33.62 -15.67
N ILE A 604 4.76 -34.27 -15.29
CA ILE A 604 4.58 -34.75 -13.90
C ILE A 604 4.95 -36.23 -13.82
N PHE A 605 5.76 -36.58 -12.82
CA PHE A 605 6.13 -37.93 -12.45
C PHE A 605 5.68 -38.24 -11.03
N THR A 606 5.42 -39.52 -10.78
CA THR A 606 5.08 -40.01 -9.45
C THR A 606 6.10 -41.05 -9.02
N ILE A 607 6.49 -41.00 -7.74
CA ILE A 607 7.43 -41.93 -7.14
C ILE A 607 6.65 -42.79 -6.14
N ASP A 608 6.54 -44.08 -6.44
CA ASP A 608 6.03 -45.07 -5.50
C ASP A 608 7.20 -45.84 -4.93
N TYR A 609 7.14 -46.24 -3.66
CA TYR A 609 8.19 -47.05 -3.06
C TYR A 609 7.67 -47.98 -1.97
N ALA A 610 8.37 -49.11 -1.80
CA ALA A 610 8.13 -50.09 -0.75
C ALA A 610 9.40 -50.33 0.05
N LYS A 611 9.29 -50.33 1.39
CA LYS A 611 10.41 -50.61 2.30
C LYS A 611 10.63 -52.13 2.44
N LYS A 612 11.82 -52.61 2.10
CA LYS A 612 12.33 -53.95 2.36
C LYS A 612 13.60 -53.86 3.21
N GLY A 613 13.43 -53.94 4.53
CA GLY A 613 14.54 -53.72 5.47
C GLY A 613 15.06 -52.29 5.41
N ASN A 614 16.35 -52.12 5.08
CA ASN A 614 17.00 -50.81 4.88
C ASN A 614 16.98 -50.33 3.41
N ILE A 615 16.25 -51.01 2.53
CA ILE A 615 16.12 -50.66 1.12
C ILE A 615 14.69 -50.18 0.84
N ALA A 616 14.53 -48.99 0.28
CA ALA A 616 13.32 -48.52 -0.37
C ALA A 616 13.43 -48.87 -1.87
N GLU A 617 12.70 -49.90 -2.30
CA GLU A 617 12.53 -50.16 -3.73
C GLU A 617 11.54 -49.13 -4.26
N TYR A 618 11.99 -48.28 -5.17
CA TYR A 618 11.20 -47.21 -5.76
C TYR A 618 10.99 -47.42 -7.25
N LYS A 619 9.88 -46.88 -7.76
CA LYS A 619 9.60 -46.77 -9.18
C LYS A 619 9.13 -45.35 -9.50
N ILE A 620 9.68 -44.79 -10.57
CA ILE A 620 9.22 -43.51 -11.12
C ILE A 620 8.32 -43.82 -12.32
N GLU A 621 7.12 -43.25 -12.32
CA GLU A 621 6.12 -43.46 -13.37
C GLU A 621 5.59 -42.10 -13.85
N PRO A 622 5.41 -41.88 -15.17
CA PRO A 622 4.74 -40.68 -15.66
C PRO A 622 3.33 -40.61 -15.09
N TYR A 623 2.95 -39.44 -14.58
CA TYR A 623 1.57 -39.22 -14.15
C TYR A 623 0.66 -39.20 -15.38
N SER A 624 -0.40 -40.00 -15.32
CA SER A 624 -1.50 -39.96 -16.28
C SER A 624 -2.76 -39.58 -15.51
N PRO A 625 -3.41 -38.45 -15.84
CA PRO A 625 -4.69 -38.11 -15.25
C PRO A 625 -5.67 -39.26 -15.45
N GLN A 626 -6.52 -39.52 -14.46
CA GLN A 626 -7.62 -40.45 -14.65
C GLN A 626 -8.57 -39.80 -15.66
N THR A 627 -8.50 -40.25 -16.93
CA THR A 627 -9.48 -39.85 -17.95
C THR A 627 -10.88 -40.06 -17.38
N GLU A 628 -11.70 -39.01 -17.40
CA GLU A 628 -13.09 -38.98 -16.95
C GLU A 628 -13.77 -40.34 -17.16
N LYS A 629 -14.15 -40.97 -16.05
CA LYS A 629 -15.00 -42.16 -16.04
C LYS A 629 -16.47 -41.76 -16.00
#